data_AF-A0ABD5Y969-F1
#
_entry.id   AF-A0ABD5Y969-F1
#
_cell.length_a   1.000
_cell.length_b   1.000
_cell.length_c   1.000
_cell.angle_alpha   90.00
_cell.angle_beta   90.00
_cell.angle_gamma   90.00
#
_symmetry.space_group_name_H-M   'P 1'
#
loop_
_entity.id
_entity.type
_entity.pdbx_description
1 polymer ?
#
loop_
_entity_poly.entity_id
_entity_poly.type
_entity_poly.pdbx_seq_one_letter_code
_entity_poly.pdbx_strand_id
1 'polypeptide(L)'
;MSLWRSKRRYETGRHISDQADDALYALALLQSDGSVTRTRADELRDNLEAGKAVLRTLRDALEHPEKSDNFAYTLARQLREHYGDINKYAIERLNRHLDLLGETKEDLEYRENLTEVIETLELVEELATRTTDQDAEQLRDYVAHSDH
;
A
#
# COMPACT_ATOMS: atom_id res chain seq x y z
N MET A 1 5.00 25.48 -2.05
CA MET A 1 5.03 24.25 -2.88
C MET A 1 4.19 24.50 -4.13
N SER A 2 4.53 23.93 -5.30
CA SER A 2 3.75 24.13 -6.53
C SER A 2 2.51 23.22 -6.56
N LEU A 3 1.35 23.76 -6.95
CA LEU A 3 0.04 23.08 -7.00
C LEU A 3 0.06 21.71 -7.71
N TRP A 4 0.87 21.60 -8.77
CA TRP A 4 1.08 20.35 -9.51
C TRP A 4 1.71 19.22 -8.68
N ARG A 5 2.63 19.54 -7.75
CA ARG A 5 3.27 18.55 -6.87
C ARG A 5 2.29 18.00 -5.86
N SER A 6 1.44 18.85 -5.29
CA SER A 6 0.41 18.44 -4.34
C SER A 6 -0.69 17.60 -5.01
N LYS A 7 -1.12 17.95 -6.23
CA LYS A 7 -2.04 17.12 -7.02
C LYS A 7 -1.48 15.72 -7.28
N ARG A 8 -0.21 15.63 -7.68
CA ARG A 8 0.45 14.34 -7.92
C ARG A 8 0.47 13.48 -6.65
N ARG A 9 0.79 14.06 -5.47
CA ARG A 9 0.78 13.30 -4.21
C ARG A 9 -0.60 12.76 -3.86
N TYR A 10 -1.64 13.56 -4.05
CA TYR A 10 -3.02 13.13 -3.86
C TYR A 10 -3.38 11.93 -4.75
N GLU A 11 -3.01 11.99 -6.04
CA GLU A 11 -3.25 10.89 -6.99
C GLU A 11 -2.45 9.63 -6.60
N THR A 12 -1.18 9.77 -6.22
CA THR A 12 -0.35 8.65 -5.76
C THR A 12 -0.91 8.01 -4.49
N GLY A 13 -1.33 8.82 -3.52
CA GLY A 13 -1.87 8.32 -2.25
C GLY A 13 -3.19 7.58 -2.40
N ARG A 14 -4.09 8.14 -3.21
CA ARG A 14 -5.33 7.45 -3.58
C ARG A 14 -5.04 6.13 -4.27
N HIS A 15 -4.11 6.11 -5.23
CA HIS A 15 -3.77 4.88 -5.95
C HIS A 15 -3.21 3.79 -5.03
N ILE A 16 -2.32 4.15 -4.08
CA ILE A 16 -1.79 3.20 -3.09
C ILE A 16 -2.91 2.66 -2.18
N SER A 17 -3.83 3.54 -1.76
CA SER A 17 -4.98 3.14 -0.92
C SER A 17 -5.90 2.17 -1.66
N ASP A 18 -6.29 2.51 -2.90
CA ASP A 18 -7.18 1.68 -3.72
C ASP A 18 -6.55 0.28 -3.96
N GLN A 19 -5.25 0.22 -4.26
CA GLN A 19 -4.53 -1.06 -4.46
C GLN A 19 -4.39 -1.89 -3.18
N ALA A 20 -4.28 -1.24 -2.02
CA ALA A 20 -4.25 -1.93 -0.73
C ALA A 20 -5.62 -2.53 -0.41
N ASP A 21 -6.71 -1.78 -0.62
CA ASP A 21 -8.10 -2.24 -0.44
C ASP A 21 -8.43 -3.43 -1.36
N ASP A 22 -8.06 -3.36 -2.64
CA ASP A 22 -8.24 -4.47 -3.60
C ASP A 22 -7.59 -5.77 -3.08
N ALA A 23 -6.37 -5.68 -2.54
CA ALA A 23 -5.64 -6.80 -2.00
C ALA A 23 -6.27 -7.33 -0.70
N LEU A 24 -6.72 -6.44 0.18
CA LEU A 24 -7.45 -6.81 1.40
C LEU A 24 -8.76 -7.54 1.08
N TYR A 25 -9.51 -7.07 0.08
CA TYR A 25 -10.70 -7.74 -0.42
C TYR A 25 -10.38 -9.17 -0.90
N ALA A 26 -9.31 -9.34 -1.69
CA ALA A 26 -8.90 -10.65 -2.15
C ALA A 26 -8.51 -11.59 -1.00
N LEU A 27 -7.76 -11.10 -0.02
CA LEU A 27 -7.36 -11.89 1.15
C LEU A 27 -8.56 -12.27 2.03
N ALA A 28 -9.54 -11.38 2.20
CA ALA A 28 -10.77 -11.66 2.93
C ALA A 28 -11.63 -12.72 2.22
N LEU A 29 -11.70 -12.69 0.89
CA LEU A 29 -12.36 -13.73 0.11
C LEU A 29 -11.67 -15.09 0.26
N LEU A 30 -10.33 -15.12 0.19
CA LEU A 30 -9.57 -16.35 0.39
C LEU A 30 -9.73 -16.92 1.81
N GLN A 31 -9.82 -16.04 2.82
CA GLN A 31 -10.04 -16.44 4.21
C GLN A 31 -11.44 -17.01 4.44
N SER A 32 -12.45 -16.44 3.78
CA SER A 32 -13.86 -16.80 4.00
C SER A 32 -14.35 -17.98 3.15
N ASP A 33 -13.82 -18.14 1.93
CA ASP A 33 -14.36 -19.05 0.93
C ASP A 33 -13.25 -19.98 0.41
N GLY A 34 -13.20 -21.21 0.93
CA GLY A 34 -12.19 -22.22 0.55
C GLY A 34 -12.31 -22.75 -0.89
N SER A 35 -13.21 -22.20 -1.72
CA SER A 35 -13.29 -22.53 -3.14
C SER A 35 -13.53 -21.29 -4.01
N VAL A 36 -12.44 -20.69 -4.47
CA VAL A 36 -12.45 -19.67 -5.52
C VAL A 36 -13.03 -20.28 -6.80
N THR A 37 -14.20 -19.80 -7.25
CA THR A 37 -14.71 -20.17 -8.58
C THR A 37 -13.74 -19.68 -9.67
N ARG A 38 -13.54 -20.45 -10.75
CA ARG A 38 -12.60 -20.10 -11.84
C ARG A 38 -12.73 -18.65 -12.33
N THR A 39 -13.95 -18.10 -12.36
CA THR A 39 -14.22 -16.73 -12.80
C THR A 39 -13.65 -15.66 -11.85
N ARG A 40 -13.53 -15.95 -10.55
CA ARG A 40 -12.92 -15.05 -9.56
C ARG A 40 -11.41 -15.24 -9.43
N ALA A 41 -10.86 -16.32 -9.98
CA ALA A 41 -9.44 -16.64 -9.80
C ALA A 41 -8.52 -15.60 -10.43
N ASP A 42 -8.88 -15.06 -11.60
CA ASP A 42 -8.06 -14.05 -12.27
C ASP A 42 -8.15 -12.70 -11.55
N GLU A 43 -9.36 -12.29 -11.13
CA GLU A 43 -9.58 -11.09 -10.32
C GLU A 43 -8.80 -11.14 -8.99
N LEU A 44 -8.85 -12.26 -8.28
CA LEU A 44 -8.06 -12.43 -7.06
C LEU A 44 -6.56 -12.31 -7.32
N ARG A 45 -6.07 -12.86 -8.44
CA ARG A 45 -4.64 -12.74 -8.79
C ARG A 45 -4.24 -11.30 -9.09
N ASP A 46 -5.08 -10.57 -9.79
CA ASP A 46 -4.83 -9.16 -10.10
C ASP A 46 -4.82 -8.31 -8.82
N ASN A 47 -5.77 -8.54 -7.92
CA ASN A 47 -5.83 -7.87 -6.62
C ASN A 47 -4.63 -8.21 -5.71
N LEU A 48 -4.20 -9.48 -5.68
CA LEU A 48 -2.99 -9.87 -4.95
C LEU A 48 -1.74 -9.24 -5.57
N GLU A 49 -1.67 -9.10 -6.90
CA GLU A 49 -0.57 -8.40 -7.57
C GLU A 49 -0.59 -6.89 -7.27
N ALA A 50 -1.76 -6.28 -7.13
CA ALA A 50 -1.90 -4.89 -6.67
C ALA A 50 -1.30 -4.72 -5.26
N GLY A 51 -1.64 -5.60 -4.33
CA GLY A 51 -1.03 -5.62 -2.99
C GLY A 51 0.50 -5.79 -3.04
N LYS A 52 1.00 -6.67 -3.91
CA LYS A 52 2.46 -6.80 -4.13
C LYS A 52 3.07 -5.52 -4.68
N ALA A 53 2.41 -4.84 -5.61
CA ALA A 53 2.91 -3.58 -6.17
C ALA A 53 3.04 -2.51 -5.09
N VAL A 54 2.07 -2.41 -4.18
CA VAL A 54 2.12 -1.52 -3.01
C VAL A 54 3.31 -1.86 -2.12
N LEU A 55 3.43 -3.11 -1.66
CA LEU A 55 4.52 -3.52 -0.77
C LEU A 55 5.91 -3.36 -1.42
N ARG A 56 6.04 -3.65 -2.72
CA ARG A 56 7.28 -3.40 -3.49
C ARG A 56 7.62 -1.92 -3.52
N THR A 57 6.64 -1.06 -3.77
CA THR A 57 6.84 0.40 -3.81
C THR A 57 7.38 0.92 -2.49
N LEU A 58 6.83 0.45 -1.36
CA LEU A 58 7.29 0.86 -0.03
C LEU A 58 8.68 0.29 0.30
N ARG A 59 8.93 -0.98 -0.06
CA ARG A 59 10.24 -1.63 0.11
C ARG A 59 11.33 -0.92 -0.70
N ASP A 60 11.05 -0.64 -1.97
CA ASP A 60 11.95 0.11 -2.86
C ASP A 60 12.19 1.53 -2.33
N ALA A 61 11.19 2.16 -1.71
CA ALA A 61 11.36 3.48 -1.11
C ALA A 61 12.25 3.49 0.14
N LEU A 62 12.27 2.41 0.91
CA LEU A 62 13.23 2.28 2.02
C LEU A 62 14.64 1.95 1.53
N GLU A 63 14.78 1.19 0.45
CA GLU A 63 16.07 0.73 -0.08
C GLU A 63 16.76 1.77 -0.96
N HIS A 64 15.98 2.51 -1.76
CA HIS A 64 16.44 3.50 -2.74
C HIS A 64 15.66 4.83 -2.62
N PRO A 65 15.73 5.51 -1.46
CA PRO A 65 14.94 6.71 -1.19
C PRO A 65 15.15 7.83 -2.23
N GLU A 66 16.33 7.89 -2.85
CA GLU A 66 16.67 8.87 -3.88
C GLU A 66 15.93 8.68 -5.21
N LYS A 67 15.36 7.49 -5.45
CA LYS A 67 14.62 7.15 -6.66
C LYS A 67 13.10 7.19 -6.48
N SER A 68 12.65 7.36 -5.24
CA SER A 68 11.24 7.23 -4.88
C SER A 68 10.51 8.55 -4.93
N ASP A 69 9.20 8.47 -5.20
CA ASP A 69 8.33 9.61 -5.00
C ASP A 69 8.30 9.97 -3.49
N ASN A 70 8.31 11.27 -3.18
CA ASN A 70 8.34 11.75 -1.80
C ASN A 70 7.16 11.24 -0.97
N PHE A 71 5.99 11.01 -1.60
CA PHE A 71 4.83 10.44 -0.94
C PHE A 71 5.08 8.99 -0.55
N ALA A 72 5.52 8.15 -1.51
CA ALA A 72 5.85 6.75 -1.26
C ALA A 72 6.93 6.61 -0.19
N TYR A 73 7.97 7.46 -0.22
CA TYR A 73 9.00 7.48 0.83
C TYR A 73 8.44 7.88 2.20
N THR A 74 7.52 8.85 2.24
CA THR A 74 6.88 9.28 3.50
C THR A 74 6.07 8.14 4.12
N LEU A 75 5.26 7.45 3.32
CA LEU A 75 4.50 6.28 3.77
C LEU A 75 5.44 5.17 4.24
N ALA A 76 6.47 4.85 3.46
CA ALA A 76 7.41 3.81 3.81
C ALA A 76 8.15 4.11 5.12
N ARG A 77 8.48 5.39 5.37
CA ARG A 77 9.06 5.87 6.62
C ARG A 77 8.10 5.70 7.80
N GLN A 78 6.83 6.07 7.66
CA GLN A 78 5.81 5.89 8.70
C GLN A 78 5.57 4.40 9.01
N LEU A 79 5.52 3.56 7.97
CA LEU A 79 5.42 2.11 8.14
C LEU A 79 6.64 1.54 8.88
N ARG A 80 7.85 1.99 8.52
CA ARG A 80 9.08 1.62 9.23
C ARG A 80 9.06 2.04 10.69
N GLU A 81 8.62 3.27 10.99
CA GLU A 81 8.48 3.77 12.37
C GLU A 81 7.58 2.85 13.19
N HIS A 82 6.47 2.36 12.60
CA HIS A 82 5.61 1.37 13.23
C HIS A 82 6.31 0.03 13.52
N TYR A 83 7.24 -0.40 12.67
CA TYR A 83 8.04 -1.62 12.86
C TYR A 83 9.25 -1.46 13.80
N GLY A 84 9.43 -0.30 14.44
CA GLY A 84 10.56 -0.05 15.36
C GLY A 84 11.73 0.74 14.75
N ASP A 85 11.48 1.45 13.64
CA ASP A 85 12.35 2.49 13.06
C ASP A 85 13.73 2.00 12.54
N ILE A 86 13.82 0.74 12.12
CA ILE A 86 15.05 0.17 11.53
C ILE A 86 14.75 -0.27 10.09
N ASN A 87 15.37 0.40 9.11
CA ASN A 87 15.17 0.13 7.68
C ASN A 87 15.32 -1.36 7.35
N LYS A 88 16.37 -2.01 7.86
CA LYS A 88 16.64 -3.42 7.60
C LYS A 88 15.46 -4.32 8.00
N TYR A 89 14.89 -4.12 9.18
CA TYR A 89 13.77 -4.94 9.66
C TYR A 89 12.49 -4.69 8.87
N ALA A 90 12.22 -3.43 8.51
CA ALA A 90 11.09 -3.10 7.65
C ALA A 90 11.22 -3.72 6.25
N ILE A 91 12.41 -3.65 5.64
CA ILE A 91 12.69 -4.26 4.33
C ILE A 91 12.58 -5.79 4.39
N GLU A 92 13.16 -6.43 5.41
CA GLU A 92 13.06 -7.89 5.60
C GLU A 92 11.61 -8.34 5.77
N ARG A 93 10.81 -7.58 6.53
CA ARG A 93 9.39 -7.85 6.74
C ARG A 93 8.58 -7.69 5.45
N LEU A 94 8.81 -6.60 4.71
CA LEU A 94 8.16 -6.36 3.42
C LEU A 94 8.52 -7.44 2.38
N ASN A 95 9.79 -7.87 2.31
CA ASN A 95 10.19 -8.97 1.43
C ASN A 95 9.46 -10.28 1.78
N ARG A 96 9.33 -10.60 3.07
CA ARG A 96 8.54 -11.77 3.49
C ARG A 96 7.08 -11.65 3.04
N HIS A 97 6.45 -10.49 3.22
CA HIS A 97 5.06 -10.29 2.79
C HIS A 97 4.90 -10.39 1.27
N LEU A 98 5.90 -9.95 0.50
CA LEU A 98 5.93 -10.10 -0.96
C LEU A 98 6.02 -11.56 -1.40
N ASP A 99 6.81 -12.36 -0.71
CA ASP A 99 6.93 -13.79 -0.97
C ASP A 99 5.61 -14.50 -0.67
N LEU A 100 4.98 -14.21 0.48
CA LEU A 100 3.68 -14.77 0.87
C LEU A 100 2.56 -14.45 -0.11
N LEU A 101 2.46 -13.18 -0.54
CA LEU A 101 1.50 -12.80 -1.59
C LEU A 101 1.84 -13.46 -2.93
N GLY A 102 3.13 -13.72 -3.19
CA GLY A 102 3.57 -14.45 -4.38
C GLY A 102 3.06 -15.88 -4.39
N GLU A 103 3.30 -16.62 -3.32
CA GLU A 103 2.82 -17.99 -3.12
C GLU A 103 1.29 -18.06 -3.20
N THR A 104 0.60 -17.22 -2.43
CA THR A 104 -0.87 -17.17 -2.42
C THR A 104 -1.46 -16.75 -3.78
N LYS A 105 -0.78 -15.95 -4.60
CA LYS A 105 -1.25 -15.65 -5.96
C LYS A 105 -1.19 -16.88 -6.88
N GLU A 106 -0.20 -17.75 -6.70
CA GLU A 106 -0.02 -18.93 -7.54
C GLU A 106 -1.10 -19.98 -7.26
N ASP A 107 -1.31 -20.31 -5.98
CA ASP A 107 -2.22 -21.38 -5.56
C ASP A 107 -3.60 -20.92 -5.10
N LEU A 108 -3.78 -19.63 -4.78
CA LEU A 108 -5.02 -19.07 -4.22
C LEU A 108 -5.43 -19.78 -2.92
N GLU A 109 -4.46 -20.15 -2.09
CA GLU A 109 -4.69 -20.72 -0.77
C GLU A 109 -4.43 -19.70 0.34
N TYR A 110 -5.37 -19.62 1.29
CA TYR A 110 -5.19 -18.84 2.51
C TYR A 110 -4.29 -19.58 3.50
N ARG A 111 -3.38 -18.82 4.14
CA ARG A 111 -2.43 -19.31 5.13
C ARG A 111 -2.46 -18.41 6.35
N GLU A 112 -2.25 -18.96 7.55
CA GLU A 112 -2.31 -18.19 8.80
C GLU A 112 -1.31 -17.02 8.83
N ASN A 113 -0.15 -17.19 8.20
CA ASN A 113 0.88 -16.14 8.08
C ASN A 113 0.49 -14.97 7.16
N LEU A 114 -0.62 -15.07 6.40
CA LEU A 114 -1.20 -13.93 5.68
C LEU A 114 -1.81 -12.89 6.64
N THR A 115 -2.08 -13.25 7.90
CA THR A 115 -2.56 -12.30 8.90
C THR A 115 -1.62 -11.11 9.04
N GLU A 116 -0.30 -11.33 9.07
CA GLU A 116 0.68 -10.24 9.15
C GLU A 116 0.71 -9.38 7.87
N VAL A 117 0.36 -9.96 6.73
CA VAL A 117 0.24 -9.25 5.45
C VAL A 117 -1.00 -8.36 5.45
N ILE A 118 -2.12 -8.88 5.95
CA ILE A 118 -3.37 -8.12 6.13
C ILE A 118 -3.14 -6.91 7.03
N GLU A 119 -2.59 -7.13 8.23
CA GLU A 119 -2.27 -6.04 9.18
C GLU A 119 -1.38 -4.96 8.55
N THR A 120 -0.43 -5.38 7.71
CA THR A 120 0.46 -4.44 7.01
C THR A 120 -0.28 -3.66 5.94
N LEU A 121 -1.14 -4.31 5.14
CA LEU A 121 -1.92 -3.65 4.10
C LEU A 121 -2.95 -2.67 4.69
N GLU A 122 -3.62 -3.05 5.79
CA GLU A 122 -4.53 -2.17 6.53
C GLU A 122 -3.82 -0.92 7.04
N LEU A 123 -2.62 -1.09 7.64
CA LEU A 123 -1.82 0.04 8.09
C LEU A 123 -1.38 0.93 6.92
N VAL A 124 -1.03 0.34 5.78
CA VAL A 124 -0.66 1.13 4.58
C VAL A 124 -1.84 1.92 4.06
N GLU A 125 -3.04 1.34 3.98
CA GLU A 125 -4.27 2.00 3.58
C GLU A 125 -4.60 3.19 4.52
N GLU A 126 -4.51 2.96 5.84
CA GLU A 126 -4.74 3.98 6.86
C GLU A 126 -3.75 5.15 6.73
N LEU A 127 -2.46 4.85 6.56
CA LEU A 127 -1.41 5.87 6.38
C LEU A 127 -1.55 6.62 5.05
N ALA A 128 -1.91 5.93 3.98
CA ALA A 128 -2.14 6.51 2.66
C ALA A 128 -3.31 7.49 2.69
N THR A 129 -4.43 7.08 3.29
CA THR A 129 -5.62 7.92 3.47
C THR A 129 -5.30 9.16 4.30
N ARG A 130 -4.68 8.99 5.48
CA ARG A 130 -4.30 10.10 6.35
C ARG A 130 -3.37 11.11 5.68
N THR A 131 -2.34 10.62 4.98
CA THR A 131 -1.37 11.48 4.30
C THR A 131 -2.03 12.23 3.13
N THR A 132 -2.94 11.56 2.42
CA THR A 132 -3.71 12.16 1.32
C THR A 132 -4.67 13.24 1.80
N ASP A 133 -5.36 13.02 2.92
CA ASP A 133 -6.28 13.99 3.52
C ASP A 133 -5.54 15.25 3.98
N GLN A 134 -4.37 15.10 4.62
CA GLN A 134 -3.51 16.23 4.99
C GLN A 134 -3.04 17.03 3.76
N ASP A 135 -2.65 16.36 2.68
CA ASP A 135 -2.27 17.01 1.43
C ASP A 135 -3.47 17.71 0.75
N ALA A 136 -4.69 17.15 0.87
CA ALA A 136 -5.91 17.73 0.33
C ALA A 136 -6.37 18.98 1.11
N GLU A 137 -6.23 19.00 2.44
CA GLU A 137 -6.49 20.19 3.26
C GLU A 137 -5.54 21.33 2.89
N GLN A 138 -4.24 21.05 2.77
CA GLN A 138 -3.25 22.06 2.33
C GLN A 138 -3.57 22.62 0.93
N LEU A 139 -4.09 21.79 0.02
CA LEU A 139 -4.54 22.22 -1.31
C LEU A 139 -5.76 23.15 -1.24
N ARG A 140 -6.75 22.83 -0.41
CA ARG A 140 -7.96 23.67 -0.22
C ARG A 140 -7.59 25.03 0.37
N ASP A 141 -6.74 25.04 1.40
CA ASP A 141 -6.28 26.27 2.03
C ASP A 141 -5.48 27.13 1.05
N TYR A 142 -4.60 26.53 0.24
CA TYR A 142 -3.85 27.29 -0.76
C TYR A 142 -4.77 27.94 -1.79
N VAL A 143 -5.75 27.22 -2.34
CA VAL A 143 -6.71 27.76 -3.32
C VAL A 143 -7.54 28.89 -2.70
N ALA A 144 -8.04 28.70 -1.48
CA ALA A 144 -8.83 29.72 -0.78
C ALA A 144 -8.05 31.02 -0.49
N HIS A 145 -6.73 30.95 -0.33
CA HIS A 145 -5.87 32.11 -0.07
C HIS A 145 -5.17 32.66 -1.33
N SER A 146 -5.36 32.05 -2.50
CA SER A 146 -4.78 32.50 -3.78
C SER A 146 -5.67 33.47 -4.56
N ASP A 147 -6.93 33.63 -4.17
CA ASP A 147 -7.93 34.51 -4.81
C ASP A 147 -7.94 35.96 -4.26
N HIS A 148 -6.85 36.41 -3.62
CA HIS A 148 -6.68 37.77 -3.09
C HIS A 148 -5.45 38.49 -3.64
#